data_AF-A0A645E4W7-F1
#
_entry.id   AF-A0A645E4W7-F1
#
_cell.length_a   1.000
_cell.length_b   1.000
_cell.length_c   1.000
_cell.angle_alpha   90.00
_cell.angle_beta   90.00
_cell.angle_gamma   90.00
#
_symmetry.space_group_name_H-M   'P 1'
#
loop_
_entity.id
_entity.type
_entity.pdbx_description
1 polymer ?
#
loop_
_entity_poly.entity_id
_entity_poly.type
_entity_poly.pdbx_seq_one_letter_code
_entity_poly.pdbx_strand_id
1 'polypeptide(L)'
;MYAAYEEHTGKRLMQEEFKSDIMKKLNEWSDNVPRPVIRIICLPDGLENSKTNKPNPIEQEQIELESLREKFYDKEGEERSEKAKIARAKAPRIVWSEEEDAFLAEQALKCKGLYQVKLLLNAKYPNNRSMKAIQIRVAYLRSIGAVGDRPDKNIIHFSLEQDNWIMDNYKKLTYEKMAEHLNSTAAIVGNRVRQLKFERGTYE
;
A
#
# COMPACT_ATOMS: atom_id res chain seq x y z
N MET A 1 -7.41 14.04 -42.80
CA MET A 1 -6.39 13.93 -41.73
C MET A 1 -6.62 14.90 -40.56
N TYR A 2 -7.86 15.41 -40.36
CA TYR A 2 -8.19 16.35 -39.26
C TYR A 2 -9.21 15.82 -38.23
N ALA A 3 -9.99 14.78 -38.54
CA ALA A 3 -11.06 14.31 -37.65
C ALA A 3 -10.55 13.50 -36.42
N ALA A 4 -9.37 12.89 -36.49
CA ALA A 4 -8.84 12.07 -35.39
C ALA A 4 -8.18 12.89 -34.27
N TYR A 5 -7.87 14.17 -34.51
CA TYR A 5 -7.20 15.01 -33.52
C TYR A 5 -8.19 15.67 -32.53
N GLU A 6 -9.44 15.90 -32.96
CA GLU A 6 -10.48 16.51 -32.13
C GLU A 6 -11.11 15.53 -31.13
N GLU A 7 -11.20 14.25 -31.47
CA GLU A 7 -11.79 13.23 -30.57
C GLU A 7 -10.89 12.90 -29.37
N HIS A 8 -9.57 13.08 -29.53
CA HIS A 8 -8.58 12.74 -28.52
C HIS A 8 -8.35 13.87 -27.50
N THR A 9 -8.62 15.13 -27.89
CA THR A 9 -8.59 16.31 -27.00
C THR A 9 -9.86 16.43 -26.18
N GLY A 10 -11.04 16.14 -26.74
CA GLY A 10 -12.32 16.17 -26.02
C GLY A 10 -12.40 15.17 -24.86
N LYS A 11 -11.88 13.95 -25.04
CA LYS A 11 -11.84 12.92 -23.97
C LYS A 11 -10.88 13.28 -22.83
N ARG A 12 -9.86 14.10 -23.09
CA ARG A 12 -8.87 14.54 -22.10
C ARG A 12 -9.40 15.69 -21.24
N LEU A 13 -10.11 16.63 -21.85
CA LEU A 13 -10.80 17.74 -21.16
C LEU A 13 -11.89 17.23 -20.21
N MET A 14 -12.70 16.26 -20.64
CA MET A 14 -13.75 15.64 -19.81
C MET A 14 -13.20 14.91 -18.57
N GLN A 15 -11.98 14.36 -18.62
CA GLN A 15 -11.35 13.71 -17.45
C GLN A 15 -10.74 14.70 -16.47
N GLU A 16 -10.30 15.88 -16.93
CA GLU A 16 -9.75 16.92 -16.06
C GLU A 16 -10.85 17.69 -15.32
N GLU A 17 -11.98 17.98 -15.99
CA GLU A 17 -13.15 18.58 -15.36
C GLU A 17 -13.74 17.67 -14.27
N PHE A 18 -13.84 16.36 -14.53
CA PHE A 18 -14.33 15.40 -13.55
C PHE A 18 -13.42 15.28 -12.31
N LYS A 19 -12.09 15.40 -12.48
CA LYS A 19 -11.14 15.41 -11.35
C LYS A 19 -11.22 16.71 -10.54
N SER A 20 -11.44 17.84 -11.21
CA SER A 20 -11.61 19.15 -10.57
C SER A 20 -12.85 19.18 -9.66
N ASP A 21 -13.99 18.66 -10.15
CA ASP A 21 -15.25 18.63 -9.39
C ASP A 21 -15.18 17.71 -8.16
N ILE A 22 -14.47 16.58 -8.26
CA ILE A 22 -14.25 15.69 -7.11
C ILE A 22 -13.39 16.36 -6.03
N MET A 23 -12.32 17.05 -6.43
CA MET A 23 -11.44 17.75 -5.50
C MET A 23 -12.13 18.93 -4.82
N LYS A 24 -13.04 19.62 -5.54
CA LYS A 24 -13.84 20.71 -4.97
C LYS A 24 -14.83 20.22 -3.92
N LYS A 25 -15.54 19.11 -4.19
CA LYS A 25 -16.45 18.47 -3.22
C LYS A 25 -15.76 17.92 -1.97
N LEU A 26 -14.52 17.42 -2.11
CA LEU A 26 -13.72 16.97 -0.96
C LEU A 26 -13.28 18.13 -0.05
N ASN A 27 -12.94 19.28 -0.62
CA ASN A 27 -12.60 20.47 0.16
C ASN A 27 -13.82 21.07 0.88
N GLU A 28 -14.99 21.11 0.23
CA GLU A 28 -16.25 21.56 0.88
C GLU A 28 -16.68 20.66 2.06
N TRP A 29 -16.28 19.39 2.05
CA TRP A 29 -16.50 18.45 3.16
C TRP A 29 -15.52 18.65 4.33
N SER A 30 -14.30 19.13 4.07
CA SER A 30 -13.28 19.38 5.11
C SER A 30 -13.65 20.55 6.04
N ASP A 31 -14.33 21.56 5.51
CA ASP A 31 -14.60 22.81 6.24
C ASP A 31 -15.85 22.76 7.13
N ASN A 32 -16.68 21.72 7.01
CA ASN A 32 -17.96 21.58 7.72
C ASN A 32 -18.01 20.48 8.78
N VAL A 33 -16.87 19.88 9.17
CA VAL A 33 -16.83 18.93 10.28
C VAL A 33 -16.47 19.66 11.58
N PRO A 34 -17.42 19.90 12.51
CA PRO A 34 -17.09 20.46 13.80
C PRO A 34 -16.19 19.48 14.56
N ARG A 35 -14.97 19.91 14.90
CA ARG A 35 -14.05 19.14 15.74
C ARG A 35 -14.63 19.05 17.16
N PRO A 36 -14.72 17.86 17.77
CA PRO A 36 -15.18 17.76 19.14
C PRO A 36 -14.12 18.37 20.08
N VAL A 37 -14.50 19.45 20.78
CA VAL A 37 -13.74 19.99 21.90
C VAL A 37 -14.04 19.11 23.11
N ILE A 38 -13.15 18.18 23.41
CA ILE A 38 -13.22 17.38 24.64
C ILE A 38 -12.81 18.28 25.80
N ARG A 39 -13.80 18.82 26.54
CA ARG A 39 -13.57 19.40 27.87
C ARG A 39 -13.66 18.27 28.89
N ILE A 40 -12.53 17.91 29.49
CA ILE A 40 -12.48 17.05 30.68
C ILE A 40 -12.99 17.89 31.85
N ILE A 41 -14.21 17.60 32.30
CA ILE A 41 -14.76 18.14 33.54
C ILE A 41 -14.56 17.06 34.61
N CYS A 42 -13.66 17.32 35.57
CA CYS A 42 -13.62 16.55 36.81
C CYS A 42 -14.83 16.95 37.67
N LEU A 43 -15.69 16.00 38.02
CA LEU A 43 -16.71 16.17 39.05
C LEU A 43 -16.32 15.36 40.29
N PRO A 44 -16.49 15.91 41.51
CA PRO A 44 -16.16 15.23 42.75
C PRO A 44 -17.24 14.25 43.18
N ASP A 45 -16.81 13.30 44.02
CA ASP A 45 -17.60 12.21 44.57
C ASP A 45 -18.80 12.68 45.42
N GLY A 46 -19.91 11.96 45.24
CA GLY A 46 -20.96 11.84 46.25
C GLY A 46 -22.27 12.57 45.92
N LEU A 47 -23.24 11.82 45.38
CA LEU A 47 -24.65 12.03 45.72
C LEU A 47 -25.47 10.79 45.35
N GLU A 48 -25.95 10.10 46.38
CA GLU A 48 -27.01 9.11 46.31
C GLU A 48 -28.29 9.76 45.77
N ASN A 49 -29.04 9.05 44.90
CA ASN A 49 -30.46 8.75 45.18
C ASN A 49 -31.18 7.94 44.08
N SER A 50 -31.85 6.90 44.57
CA SER A 50 -33.21 6.44 44.23
C SER A 50 -33.62 6.16 42.78
N LYS A 51 -33.87 4.87 42.52
CA LYS A 51 -35.06 4.29 41.86
C LYS A 51 -35.76 5.17 40.81
N THR A 52 -35.44 4.95 39.54
CA THR A 52 -36.45 4.78 38.47
C THR A 52 -35.92 3.81 37.43
N ASN A 53 -36.65 2.73 37.15
CA ASN A 53 -36.39 1.78 36.07
C ASN A 53 -36.77 2.44 34.74
N LYS A 54 -35.95 3.38 34.27
CA LYS A 54 -35.96 3.83 32.89
C LYS A 54 -34.55 3.62 32.34
N PRO A 55 -34.39 2.95 31.18
CA PRO A 55 -33.08 2.78 30.58
C PRO A 55 -32.45 4.16 30.39
N ASN A 56 -31.18 4.24 30.73
CA ASN A 56 -30.41 5.48 30.67
C ASN A 56 -30.48 6.00 29.22
N PRO A 57 -30.62 7.31 28.93
CA PRO A 57 -30.67 7.84 27.56
C PRO A 57 -29.56 7.32 26.63
N ILE A 58 -28.39 6.96 27.19
CA ILE A 58 -27.28 6.32 26.46
C ILE A 58 -27.63 4.89 25.99
N GLU A 59 -28.37 4.12 26.80
CA GLU A 59 -28.83 2.77 26.45
C GLU A 59 -29.95 2.84 25.40
N GLN A 60 -30.80 3.88 25.43
CA GLN A 60 -31.81 4.10 24.39
C GLN A 60 -31.19 4.45 23.03
N GLU A 61 -30.16 5.31 23.01
CA GLU A 61 -29.40 5.61 21.78
C GLU A 61 -28.67 4.37 21.24
N GLN A 62 -28.12 3.52 22.12
CA GLN A 62 -27.47 2.27 21.69
C GLN A 62 -28.45 1.28 21.08
N ILE A 63 -29.65 1.13 21.65
CA ILE A 63 -30.71 0.26 21.12
C ILE A 63 -31.22 0.79 19.77
N GLU A 64 -31.37 2.11 19.60
CA GLU A 64 -31.74 2.71 18.31
C GLU A 64 -30.64 2.53 17.26
N LEU A 65 -29.36 2.69 17.64
CA LEU A 65 -28.22 2.46 16.75
C LEU A 65 -28.10 0.99 16.31
N GLU A 66 -28.33 0.03 17.20
CA GLU A 66 -28.34 -1.39 16.85
C GLU A 66 -29.54 -1.75 15.98
N SER A 67 -30.73 -1.20 16.27
CA SER A 67 -31.92 -1.35 15.41
C SER A 67 -31.71 -0.75 14.01
N LEU A 68 -31.03 0.40 13.91
CA LEU A 68 -30.64 0.99 12.63
C LEU A 68 -29.57 0.14 11.94
N ARG A 69 -28.55 -0.36 12.66
CA ARG A 69 -27.51 -1.24 12.10
C ARG A 69 -28.10 -2.52 11.54
N GLU A 70 -29.09 -3.11 12.20
CA GLU A 70 -29.80 -4.31 11.76
C GLU A 70 -30.72 -4.03 10.57
N LYS A 71 -31.30 -2.82 10.48
CA LYS A 71 -32.05 -2.34 9.31
C LYS A 71 -31.18 -1.93 8.12
N PHE A 72 -29.93 -1.51 8.34
CA PHE A 72 -28.98 -1.11 7.29
C PHE A 72 -28.05 -2.25 6.84
N TYR A 73 -27.98 -3.36 7.59
CA TYR A 73 -27.49 -4.64 7.07
C TYR A 73 -28.58 -5.28 6.20
N ASP A 74 -28.85 -4.64 5.07
CA ASP A 74 -29.84 -5.11 4.10
C ASP A 74 -29.47 -6.50 3.60
N LYS A 75 -30.45 -7.41 3.55
CA LYS A 75 -30.35 -8.69 2.82
C LYS A 75 -29.82 -8.52 1.39
N GLU A 76 -30.03 -7.34 0.79
CA GLU A 76 -29.46 -6.97 -0.50
C GLU A 76 -27.91 -6.86 -0.50
N GLY A 77 -27.30 -6.38 0.58
CA GLY A 77 -25.85 -6.31 0.71
C GLY A 77 -25.23 -7.71 0.79
N GLU A 78 -25.90 -8.63 1.48
CA GLU A 78 -25.53 -10.03 1.55
C GLU A 78 -25.72 -10.74 0.20
N GLU A 79 -26.82 -10.48 -0.50
CA GLU A 79 -27.08 -11.02 -1.84
C GLU A 79 -26.09 -10.48 -2.89
N ARG A 80 -25.69 -9.20 -2.81
CA ARG A 80 -24.62 -8.63 -3.66
C ARG A 80 -23.26 -9.24 -3.36
N SER A 81 -22.95 -9.47 -2.07
CA SER A 81 -21.73 -10.16 -1.65
C SER A 81 -21.67 -11.58 -2.19
N GLU A 82 -22.78 -12.33 -2.10
CA GLU A 82 -22.85 -13.71 -2.56
C GLU A 82 -22.82 -13.81 -4.09
N LYS A 83 -23.51 -12.90 -4.80
CA LYS A 83 -23.37 -12.76 -6.26
C LYS A 83 -21.93 -12.44 -6.67
N ALA A 84 -21.22 -11.59 -5.93
CA ALA A 84 -19.81 -11.30 -6.19
C ALA A 84 -18.88 -12.49 -5.93
N LYS A 85 -19.15 -13.30 -4.90
CA LYS A 85 -18.42 -14.56 -4.64
C LYS A 85 -18.63 -15.57 -5.77
N ILE A 86 -19.87 -15.78 -6.19
CA ILE A 86 -20.21 -16.70 -7.29
C ILE A 86 -19.59 -16.20 -8.61
N ALA A 87 -19.65 -14.89 -8.88
CA ALA A 87 -19.02 -14.30 -10.06
C ALA A 87 -17.49 -14.46 -10.06
N ARG A 88 -16.82 -14.27 -8.91
CA ARG A 88 -15.38 -14.54 -8.77
C ARG A 88 -15.04 -16.01 -8.93
N ALA A 89 -15.87 -16.92 -8.41
CA ALA A 89 -15.68 -18.36 -8.56
C ALA A 89 -15.82 -18.82 -10.01
N LYS A 90 -16.69 -18.16 -10.79
CA LYS A 90 -16.89 -18.41 -12.23
C LYS A 90 -15.92 -17.66 -13.14
N ALA A 91 -15.21 -16.66 -12.65
CA ALA A 91 -14.26 -15.92 -13.46
C ALA A 91 -13.11 -16.84 -13.90
N PRO A 92 -12.74 -16.86 -15.19
CA PRO A 92 -11.65 -17.69 -15.67
C PRO A 92 -10.36 -17.32 -14.93
N ARG A 93 -9.69 -18.31 -14.33
CA ARG A 93 -8.37 -18.10 -13.73
C ARG A 93 -7.41 -17.69 -14.85
N ILE A 94 -6.96 -16.45 -14.82
CA ILE A 94 -6.05 -15.94 -15.83
C ILE A 94 -4.68 -16.61 -15.59
N VAL A 95 -4.34 -17.59 -16.40
CA VAL A 95 -3.05 -18.32 -16.37
C VAL A 95 -1.99 -17.47 -17.08
N TRP A 96 -0.74 -17.54 -16.64
CA TRP A 96 0.39 -16.88 -17.30
C TRP A 96 0.78 -17.65 -18.55
N SER A 97 0.82 -16.99 -19.71
CA SER A 97 1.37 -17.60 -20.92
C SER A 97 2.89 -17.53 -20.94
N GLU A 98 3.53 -18.42 -21.70
CA GLU A 98 4.99 -18.41 -21.90
C GLU A 98 5.47 -17.06 -22.50
N GLU A 99 4.66 -16.47 -23.38
CA GLU A 99 4.92 -15.17 -23.99
C GLU A 99 4.82 -14.00 -22.99
N GLU A 100 3.92 -14.08 -22.01
CA GLU A 100 3.84 -13.12 -20.92
C GLU A 100 5.07 -13.24 -20.01
N ASP A 101 5.50 -14.47 -19.72
CA ASP A 101 6.67 -14.74 -18.87
C ASP A 101 7.98 -14.26 -19.52
N ALA A 102 8.19 -14.57 -20.80
CA ALA A 102 9.33 -14.09 -21.56
C ALA A 102 9.38 -12.55 -21.57
N PHE A 103 8.23 -11.91 -21.78
CA PHE A 103 8.10 -10.47 -21.74
C PHE A 103 8.39 -9.91 -20.33
N LEU A 104 7.85 -10.52 -19.28
CA LEU A 104 8.10 -10.12 -17.90
C LEU A 104 9.59 -10.23 -17.55
N ALA A 105 10.24 -11.32 -17.94
CA ALA A 105 11.66 -11.53 -17.68
C ALA A 105 12.53 -10.46 -18.33
N GLU A 106 12.27 -10.17 -19.61
CA GLU A 106 12.98 -9.14 -20.35
C GLU A 106 12.76 -7.74 -19.76
N GLN A 107 11.50 -7.37 -19.51
CA GLN A 107 11.16 -6.03 -19.06
C GLN A 107 11.53 -5.78 -17.59
N ALA A 108 11.54 -6.82 -16.74
CA ALA A 108 11.97 -6.70 -15.35
C ALA A 108 13.44 -6.27 -15.21
N LEU A 109 14.29 -6.63 -16.19
CA LEU A 109 15.68 -6.21 -16.29
C LEU A 109 15.83 -4.79 -16.85
N LYS A 110 15.05 -4.46 -17.90
CA LYS A 110 15.17 -3.18 -18.62
C LYS A 110 14.52 -2.01 -17.87
N CYS A 111 13.39 -2.24 -17.23
CA CYS A 111 12.61 -1.18 -16.58
C CYS A 111 13.17 -0.79 -15.22
N LYS A 112 13.09 0.50 -14.87
CA LYS A 112 13.52 0.98 -13.53
C LYS A 112 12.68 0.39 -12.40
N GLY A 113 11.42 0.04 -12.66
CA GLY A 113 10.53 -0.55 -11.65
C GLY A 113 9.38 -1.34 -12.24
N LEU A 114 8.75 -2.17 -11.40
CA LEU A 114 7.64 -3.05 -11.78
C LEU A 114 6.38 -2.30 -12.21
N TYR A 115 6.22 -1.05 -11.78
CA TYR A 115 5.13 -0.19 -12.26
C TYR A 115 5.21 0.06 -13.77
N GLN A 116 6.40 0.35 -14.28
CA GLN A 116 6.63 0.53 -15.71
C GLN A 116 6.40 -0.79 -16.47
N VAL A 117 6.85 -1.91 -15.91
CA VAL A 117 6.58 -3.25 -16.46
C VAL A 117 5.08 -3.51 -16.58
N LYS A 118 4.28 -3.15 -15.57
CA LYS A 118 2.80 -3.28 -15.64
C LYS A 118 2.20 -2.48 -16.78
N LEU A 119 2.61 -1.23 -16.96
CA LEU A 119 2.08 -0.39 -18.04
C LEU A 119 2.37 -1.02 -19.41
N LEU A 120 3.61 -1.49 -19.61
CA LEU A 120 4.01 -2.15 -20.85
C LEU A 120 3.31 -3.50 -21.05
N LEU A 121 3.15 -4.29 -19.99
CA LEU A 121 2.44 -5.57 -20.03
C LEU A 121 0.98 -5.38 -20.40
N ASN A 122 0.29 -4.43 -19.77
CA ASN A 122 -1.11 -4.13 -20.06
C ASN A 122 -1.33 -3.51 -21.45
N ALA A 123 -0.34 -2.80 -21.98
CA ALA A 123 -0.37 -2.28 -23.34
C ALA A 123 -0.21 -3.40 -24.38
N LYS A 124 0.64 -4.40 -24.10
CA LYS A 124 0.90 -5.53 -25.01
C LYS A 124 -0.17 -6.61 -24.90
N TYR A 125 -0.62 -6.90 -23.69
CA TYR A 125 -1.63 -7.92 -23.39
C TYR A 125 -2.73 -7.29 -22.52
N PRO A 126 -3.99 -7.20 -23.00
CA PRO A 126 -5.09 -6.55 -22.29
C PRO A 126 -5.64 -7.42 -21.13
N ASN A 127 -4.75 -7.83 -20.23
CA ASN A 127 -4.98 -8.91 -19.28
C ASN A 127 -5.28 -8.37 -17.87
N ASN A 128 -5.27 -7.02 -17.72
CA ASN A 128 -5.51 -6.28 -16.48
C ASN A 128 -4.85 -6.89 -15.24
N ARG A 129 -3.59 -7.33 -15.38
CA ARG A 129 -2.86 -7.97 -14.29
C ARG A 129 -2.66 -6.98 -13.14
N SER A 130 -2.93 -7.45 -11.92
CA SER A 130 -2.66 -6.65 -10.73
C SER A 130 -1.16 -6.51 -10.50
N MET A 131 -0.75 -5.42 -9.82
CA MET A 131 0.65 -5.21 -9.46
C MET A 131 1.18 -6.37 -8.59
N LYS A 132 0.33 -6.89 -7.70
CA LYS A 132 0.67 -8.03 -6.85
C LYS A 132 0.93 -9.30 -7.66
N ALA A 133 0.11 -9.57 -8.68
CA ALA A 133 0.31 -10.72 -9.57
C ALA A 133 1.65 -10.62 -10.31
N ILE A 134 2.00 -9.43 -10.81
CA ILE A 134 3.28 -9.17 -11.48
C ILE A 134 4.45 -9.38 -10.51
N GLN A 135 4.37 -8.83 -9.29
CA GLN A 135 5.41 -9.00 -8.27
C GLN A 135 5.66 -10.48 -7.96
N ILE A 136 4.60 -11.24 -7.70
CA ILE A 136 4.70 -12.68 -7.41
C ILE A 136 5.30 -13.42 -8.61
N ARG A 137 4.85 -13.11 -9.83
CA ARG A 137 5.35 -13.80 -11.02
C ARG A 137 6.82 -13.50 -11.29
N VAL A 138 7.24 -12.24 -11.17
CA VAL A 138 8.66 -11.86 -11.33
C VAL A 138 9.53 -12.52 -10.26
N ALA A 139 9.07 -12.61 -9.01
CA ALA A 139 9.80 -13.33 -7.96
C ALA A 139 9.95 -14.83 -8.28
N TYR A 140 8.89 -15.47 -8.78
CA TYR A 140 8.95 -16.85 -9.25
C TYR A 140 9.94 -17.01 -10.42
N LEU A 141 9.84 -16.15 -11.43
CA LEU A 141 10.73 -16.20 -12.60
C LEU A 141 12.21 -15.98 -12.21
N ARG A 142 12.49 -15.18 -11.18
CA ARG A 142 13.83 -15.05 -10.59
C ARG A 142 14.29 -16.34 -9.90
N SER A 143 13.41 -16.98 -9.12
CA SER A 143 13.78 -18.22 -8.40
C SER A 143 14.16 -19.38 -9.32
N ILE A 144 13.63 -19.40 -10.56
CA ILE A 144 13.97 -20.41 -11.58
C ILE A 144 15.09 -19.93 -12.52
N GLY A 145 15.69 -18.76 -12.27
CA GLY A 145 16.76 -18.19 -13.10
C GLY A 145 16.33 -17.63 -14.44
N ALA A 146 15.02 -17.50 -14.71
CA ALA A 146 14.50 -16.97 -15.98
C ALA A 146 14.59 -15.44 -16.05
N VAL A 147 14.64 -14.74 -14.90
CA VAL A 147 15.04 -13.33 -14.82
C VAL A 147 16.40 -13.29 -14.17
N GLY A 148 17.39 -12.73 -14.86
CA GLY A 148 18.69 -12.45 -14.23
C GLY A 148 18.52 -11.55 -13.00
N ASP A 149 19.50 -11.57 -12.11
CA ASP A 149 19.55 -10.60 -11.02
C ASP A 149 19.52 -9.20 -11.64
N ARG A 150 18.69 -8.32 -11.06
CA ARG A 150 18.82 -6.91 -11.44
C ARG A 150 20.25 -6.52 -11.12
N PRO A 151 20.95 -5.79 -12.02
CA PRO A 151 22.08 -5.01 -11.57
C PRO A 151 21.48 -3.96 -10.63
N ASP A 152 21.40 -4.30 -9.35
CA ASP A 152 20.86 -3.43 -8.34
C ASP A 152 21.81 -2.24 -8.26
N LYS A 153 21.48 -1.19 -9.01
CA LYS A 153 22.33 -0.02 -9.23
C LYS A 153 22.68 0.75 -7.95
N ASN A 154 22.19 0.32 -6.78
CA ASN A 154 22.42 0.98 -5.49
C ASN A 154 22.79 0.01 -4.35
N ILE A 155 23.02 -1.28 -4.60
CA ILE A 155 23.55 -2.16 -3.54
C ILE A 155 25.07 -1.98 -3.55
N ILE A 156 25.55 -1.09 -2.69
CA ILE A 156 26.97 -1.08 -2.33
C ILE A 156 27.22 -2.40 -1.60
N HIS A 157 27.94 -3.30 -2.26
CA HIS A 157 28.43 -4.51 -1.63
C HIS A 157 29.62 -4.14 -0.75
N PHE A 158 29.46 -4.28 0.56
CA PHE A 158 30.58 -4.19 1.48
C PHE A 158 31.39 -5.49 1.42
N SER A 159 32.71 -5.36 1.44
CA SER A 159 33.60 -6.51 1.61
C SER A 159 33.48 -7.08 3.03
N LEU A 160 33.94 -8.31 3.24
CA LEU A 160 33.97 -8.93 4.57
C LEU A 160 34.78 -8.09 5.58
N GLU A 161 35.88 -7.48 5.14
CA GLU A 161 36.68 -6.57 5.96
C GLU A 161 35.88 -5.32 6.37
N GLN A 162 35.14 -4.74 5.42
CA GLN A 162 34.27 -3.59 5.70
C GLN A 162 33.14 -3.95 6.66
N ASP A 163 32.53 -5.14 6.53
CA ASP A 163 31.50 -5.61 7.45
C ASP A 163 32.03 -5.83 8.87
N ASN A 164 33.23 -6.40 9.00
CA ASN A 164 33.88 -6.55 10.30
C ASN A 164 34.16 -5.18 10.93
N TRP A 165 34.71 -4.25 10.14
CA TRP A 165 34.95 -2.89 10.60
C TRP A 165 33.66 -2.17 11.03
N ILE A 166 32.57 -2.32 10.26
CA ILE A 166 31.25 -1.79 10.60
C ILE A 166 30.80 -2.32 11.97
N MET A 167 30.90 -3.64 12.20
CA MET A 167 30.47 -4.27 13.44
C MET A 167 31.35 -3.91 14.65
N ASP A 168 32.62 -3.59 14.44
CA ASP A 168 33.53 -3.17 15.52
C ASP A 168 33.32 -1.70 15.95
N ASN A 169 32.70 -0.90 15.07
CA ASN A 169 32.60 0.55 15.22
C ASN A 169 31.17 1.10 15.31
N TYR A 170 30.12 0.35 14.98
CA TYR A 170 28.74 0.88 14.97
C TYR A 170 28.24 1.38 16.33
N LYS A 171 28.81 0.91 17.44
CA LYS A 171 28.52 1.42 18.81
C LYS A 171 29.36 2.65 19.18
N LYS A 172 30.47 2.90 18.47
CA LYS A 172 31.49 3.91 18.80
C LYS A 172 31.38 5.15 17.91
N LEU A 173 30.91 4.98 16.67
CA LEU A 173 30.84 6.03 15.66
C LEU A 173 29.40 6.27 15.21
N THR A 174 29.11 7.49 14.76
CA THR A 174 27.86 7.78 14.07
C THR A 174 27.89 7.22 12.65
N TYR A 175 26.72 6.91 12.09
CA TYR A 175 26.62 6.38 10.72
C TYR A 175 27.17 7.35 9.67
N GLU A 176 27.18 8.65 9.94
CA GLU A 176 27.79 9.67 9.06
C GLU A 176 29.31 9.49 8.96
N LYS A 177 30.00 9.38 10.10
CA LYS A 177 31.46 9.14 10.12
C LYS A 177 31.83 7.79 9.51
N MET A 178 31.00 6.77 9.73
CA MET A 178 31.20 5.47 9.10
C MET A 178 30.99 5.53 7.58
N ALA A 179 30.01 6.31 7.12
CA ALA A 179 29.75 6.51 5.71
C ALA A 179 30.89 7.25 5.00
N GLU A 180 31.49 8.26 5.65
CA GLU A 180 32.70 8.93 5.15
C GLU A 180 33.85 7.92 4.96
N HIS A 181 34.10 7.06 5.94
CA HIS A 181 35.16 6.06 5.87
C HIS A 181 34.94 5.02 4.76
N LEU A 182 33.68 4.64 4.53
CA LEU A 182 33.28 3.60 3.59
C LEU A 182 32.92 4.15 2.20
N ASN A 183 33.13 5.45 1.95
CA ASN A 183 32.71 6.15 0.74
C ASN A 183 31.26 5.81 0.35
N SER A 184 30.37 5.86 1.34
CA SER A 184 28.98 5.43 1.25
C SER A 184 28.04 6.50 1.81
N THR A 185 26.76 6.17 1.98
CA THR A 185 25.80 7.04 2.66
C THR A 185 25.41 6.45 4.01
N ALA A 186 25.11 7.31 5.00
CA ALA A 186 24.70 6.88 6.33
C ALA A 186 23.48 5.93 6.30
N ALA A 187 22.56 6.13 5.35
CA ALA A 187 21.41 5.26 5.15
C ALA A 187 21.82 3.84 4.73
N ILE A 188 22.78 3.71 3.81
CA ILE A 188 23.30 2.41 3.36
C ILE A 188 24.03 1.70 4.49
N VAL A 189 24.88 2.42 5.24
CA VAL A 189 25.58 1.86 6.40
C VAL A 189 24.60 1.39 7.48
N GLY A 190 23.58 2.20 7.81
CA GLY A 190 22.56 1.81 8.80
C GLY A 190 21.73 0.60 8.38
N ASN A 191 21.42 0.48 7.08
CA ASN A 191 20.79 -0.74 6.55
C ASN A 191 21.72 -1.95 6.69
N ARG A 192 23.01 -1.79 6.39
CA ARG A 192 23.98 -2.89 6.52
C ARG A 192 24.15 -3.35 7.96
N VAL A 193 24.23 -2.44 8.93
CA VAL A 193 24.30 -2.78 10.36
C VAL A 193 23.11 -3.64 10.80
N ARG A 194 21.89 -3.25 10.40
CA ARG A 194 20.68 -4.05 10.71
C ARG A 194 20.75 -5.45 10.11
N GLN A 195 21.22 -5.55 8.86
CA GLN A 195 21.39 -6.83 8.19
C GLN A 195 22.44 -7.71 8.90
N LEU A 196 23.60 -7.16 9.24
CA LEU A 196 24.66 -7.90 9.93
C LEU A 196 24.23 -8.37 11.33
N LYS A 197 23.45 -7.56 12.07
CA LYS A 197 22.86 -7.99 13.34
C LYS A 197 21.91 -9.17 13.17
N PHE A 198 21.08 -9.14 12.12
CA PHE A 198 20.19 -10.25 11.78
C PHE A 198 21.00 -11.52 11.46
N GLU A 199 22.00 -11.41 10.59
CA GLU A 199 22.85 -12.53 10.14
C GLU A 199 23.68 -13.14 11.27
N ARG A 200 24.19 -12.31 12.19
CA ARG A 200 25.02 -12.74 13.34
C ARG A 200 24.21 -13.11 14.58
N GLY A 201 22.89 -12.95 14.57
CA GLY A 201 22.02 -13.22 15.72
C GLY A 201 22.26 -12.28 16.91
N THR A 202 22.93 -11.15 16.72
CA THR A 202 23.23 -10.18 17.77
C THR A 202 22.09 -9.16 17.87
N TYR A 203 20.93 -9.62 18.34
CA TYR A 203 19.84 -8.74 18.76
C TYR A 203 20.06 -8.35 20.21
N GLU A 204 20.60 -7.15 20.40
CA GLU A 204 20.54 -6.42 21.67
C GLU A 204 19.36 -5.45 21.63
#